data_AF-A0A7J3EG96-F1
#
_entry.id   AF-A0A7J3EG96-F1
#
_cell.length_a   1.000
_cell.length_b   1.000
_cell.length_c   1.000
_cell.angle_alpha   90.00
_cell.angle_beta   90.00
_cell.angle_gamma   90.00
#
_symmetry.space_group_name_H-M   'P 1'
#
loop_
_entity.id
_entity.type
_entity.pdbx_description
1 polymer ?
#
loop_
_entity_poly.entity_id
_entity_poly.type
_entity_poly.pdbx_seq_one_letter_code
_entity_poly.pdbx_strand_id
1 'polypeptide(L)' 'KLDGLNGAVIHGVDERIVKALALSGLYRVLVRGHTHKAAVESIGGCIVVNPGEACGYLTGRKTIAILDSETLKVETIEL' A
#
# COMPACT_ATOMS: atom_id res chain seq x y z
N LYS A 1 -0.06 -15.05 1.30
CA LYS A 1 0.63 -15.14 2.61
C LYS A 1 2.12 -15.05 2.35
N LEU A 2 2.83 -14.18 3.06
CA LEU A 2 4.29 -14.00 2.99
C LEU A 2 4.79 -13.98 4.44
N ASP A 3 5.69 -14.86 4.85
CA ASP A 3 6.22 -14.88 6.24
C ASP A 3 5.11 -14.90 7.33
N GLY A 4 4.01 -15.61 7.07
CA GLY A 4 2.83 -15.62 7.96
C GLY A 4 1.97 -14.35 7.90
N LEU A 5 2.40 -13.30 7.20
CA LEU A 5 1.65 -12.08 6.92
C LEU A 5 0.54 -12.32 5.90
N ASN A 6 -0.69 -12.04 6.29
CA ASN A 6 -1.82 -11.92 5.37
C ASN A 6 -1.81 -10.52 4.75
N GLY A 7 -1.43 -10.45 3.48
CA GLY A 7 -1.50 -9.24 2.68
C GLY A 7 -2.47 -9.38 1.50
N ALA A 8 -2.99 -8.26 1.03
CA ALA A 8 -3.75 -8.14 -0.21
C ALA A 8 -3.09 -7.10 -1.14
N VAL A 9 -3.22 -7.29 -2.45
CA VAL A 9 -2.71 -6.36 -3.46
C VAL A 9 -3.81 -6.12 -4.48
N ILE A 10 -4.16 -4.85 -4.72
CA ILE A 10 -5.12 -4.45 -5.74
C ILE A 10 -4.62 -3.17 -6.42
N HIS A 11 -5.11 -2.85 -7.62
CA HIS A 11 -4.82 -1.53 -8.18
C HIS A 11 -5.53 -0.42 -7.38
N GLY A 12 -6.73 -0.68 -6.85
CA GLY A 12 -7.42 0.26 -5.93
C GLY A 12 -8.16 1.40 -6.64
N VAL A 13 -8.89 1.08 -7.72
CA VAL A 13 -9.73 2.04 -8.45
C VAL A 13 -10.93 2.50 -7.62
N ASP A 14 -11.60 1.55 -6.97
CA ASP A 14 -12.77 1.82 -6.14
C ASP A 14 -12.39 1.91 -4.66
N GLU A 15 -12.46 3.12 -4.11
CA GLU A 15 -12.14 3.40 -2.70
C GLU A 15 -13.03 2.63 -1.72
N ARG A 16 -14.24 2.22 -2.12
CA ARG A 16 -15.12 1.41 -1.26
C ARG A 16 -14.52 0.02 -1.05
N ILE A 17 -13.91 -0.56 -2.09
CA ILE A 17 -13.24 -1.86 -2.02
C ILE A 17 -11.95 -1.73 -1.19
N VAL A 18 -11.15 -0.68 -1.41
CA VAL A 18 -9.95 -0.40 -0.62
C VAL A 18 -10.31 -0.34 0.88
N LYS A 19 -11.32 0.47 1.23
CA LYS A 19 -11.79 0.60 2.62
C LYS A 19 -12.37 -0.70 3.17
N ALA A 20 -13.17 -1.43 2.40
CA ALA A 20 -13.74 -2.70 2.84
C ALA A 20 -12.65 -3.74 3.16
N LEU A 21 -11.63 -3.85 2.30
CA LEU A 21 -10.51 -4.78 2.53
C LEU A 21 -9.68 -4.35 3.74
N ALA A 22 -9.36 -3.06 3.88
CA ALA A 22 -8.59 -2.55 5.01
C ALA A 22 -9.34 -2.73 6.36
N LEU A 23 -10.66 -2.55 6.37
CA LEU A 23 -11.50 -2.69 7.57
C LEU A 23 -11.93 -4.15 7.84
N SER A 24 -11.68 -5.09 6.94
CA SER A 24 -12.18 -6.47 7.05
C SER A 24 -11.60 -7.26 8.22
N GLY A 25 -10.45 -6.83 8.76
CA GLY A 25 -9.68 -7.61 9.75
C GLY A 25 -8.99 -8.85 9.18
N LEU A 26 -9.11 -9.12 7.87
CA LEU A 26 -8.52 -10.30 7.22
C LEU A 26 -7.05 -10.11 6.85
N TYR A 27 -6.64 -8.85 6.65
CA TYR A 27 -5.31 -8.49 6.15
C TYR A 27 -4.63 -7.52 7.11
N ARG A 28 -3.34 -7.76 7.33
CA ARG A 28 -2.49 -6.85 8.11
C ARG A 28 -1.81 -5.81 7.22
N VAL A 29 -1.70 -6.07 5.91
CA VAL A 29 -1.21 -5.12 4.90
C VAL A 29 -2.10 -5.17 3.64
N LEU A 30 -2.40 -4.00 3.07
CA LEU A 30 -3.06 -3.84 1.77
C LEU A 30 -2.20 -2.95 0.88
N VAL A 31 -1.72 -3.47 -0.25
CA VAL A 31 -1.02 -2.67 -1.26
C VAL A 31 -2.02 -2.20 -2.31
N ARG A 32 -2.02 -0.90 -2.59
CA ARG A 32 -2.83 -0.25 -3.63
C ARG A 32 -1.97 0.57 -4.60
N GLY A 33 -2.55 0.97 -5.73
CA GLY A 33 -1.94 1.89 -6.70
C GLY A 33 -2.95 2.95 -7.13
N HIS A 34 -3.14 3.15 -8.44
CA HIS A 34 -4.19 3.96 -9.07
C HIS A 34 -4.13 5.50 -8.89
N THR A 35 -3.80 6.03 -7.71
CA THR A 35 -3.78 7.49 -7.51
C THR A 35 -2.45 8.15 -7.85
N HIS A 36 -1.40 7.36 -8.11
CA HIS A 36 -0.03 7.81 -8.36
C HIS A 36 0.63 8.57 -7.19
N LYS A 37 -0.05 8.65 -6.03
CA LYS A 37 0.43 9.37 -4.84
C LYS A 37 1.00 8.39 -3.82
N ALA A 38 2.28 8.53 -3.51
CA ALA A 38 2.90 7.77 -2.44
C ALA A 38 2.24 8.09 -1.10
N ALA A 39 1.79 7.05 -0.39
CA ALA A 39 1.13 7.17 0.90
C ALA A 39 1.25 5.88 1.69
N VAL A 40 1.40 6.02 3.01
CA VAL A 40 1.29 4.92 3.96
C VAL A 40 0.32 5.36 5.04
N GLU A 41 -0.74 4.60 5.23
CA GLU A 41 -1.79 4.90 6.22
C GLU A 41 -2.19 3.64 6.99
N SER A 42 -2.82 3.83 8.15
CA SER A 42 -3.38 2.73 8.95
C SER A 42 -4.88 2.89 9.01
N ILE A 43 -5.62 1.91 8.50
CA ILE A 43 -7.09 1.89 8.47
C ILE A 43 -7.56 0.60 9.14
N GLY A 44 -8.26 0.70 10.26
CA GLY A 44 -8.78 -0.47 10.99
C GLY A 44 -7.70 -1.44 11.48
N GLY A 45 -6.46 -0.97 11.67
CA GLY A 45 -5.31 -1.82 12.00
C GLY A 45 -4.65 -2.50 10.81
N CYS A 46 -5.13 -2.29 9.59
CA CYS A 46 -4.47 -2.70 8.35
C CYS A 46 -3.56 -1.56 7.85
N ILE A 47 -2.31 -1.89 7.52
CA ILE A 47 -1.38 -0.94 6.89
C ILE A 47 -1.70 -0.88 5.40
N VAL A 48 -2.17 0.26 4.92
CA VAL A 48 -2.45 0.49 3.50
C VAL A 48 -1.28 1.23 2.88
N VAL A 49 -0.65 0.60 1.88
CA VAL A 49 0.54 1.12 1.19
C VAL A 49 0.19 1.46 -0.24
N ASN A 50 0.44 2.71 -0.62
CA ASN A 50 0.50 3.15 -2.01
C ASN A 50 1.94 3.58 -2.31
N PRO A 51 2.69 2.88 -3.18
CA PRO A 51 4.06 3.24 -3.49
C PRO A 51 4.16 4.53 -4.32
N GLY A 52 3.04 5.06 -4.82
CA GLY A 52 3.01 6.16 -5.78
C GLY A 52 3.20 5.65 -7.21
N GLU A 53 3.89 6.43 -8.02
CA GLU A 53 4.20 6.07 -9.40
C GLU A 53 5.71 5.88 -9.60
N ALA A 54 6.10 4.79 -10.24
CA ALA A 54 7.50 4.58 -10.58
C ALA A 54 7.96 5.42 -11.78
N CYS A 55 7.04 5.86 -12.65
CA CYS A 55 7.35 6.62 -13.86
C CYS A 55 7.53 8.12 -13.62
N GLY A 56 6.92 8.68 -12.56
CA GLY A 56 6.96 10.10 -12.25
C GLY A 56 6.20 11.01 -13.21
N TYR A 57 5.32 10.48 -14.07
CA TYR A 57 4.68 11.28 -15.12
C TYR A 57 3.61 12.25 -14.61
N LEU A 58 2.87 11.90 -13.56
CA LEU A 58 1.75 12.74 -13.10
C LEU A 58 2.13 13.66 -11.95
N THR A 59 3.04 13.22 -11.09
CA THR A 59 3.47 13.89 -9.86
C THR A 59 4.88 14.46 -9.95
N GLY A 60 5.66 14.07 -10.96
CA GLY A 60 7.08 14.41 -11.08
C GLY A 60 7.99 13.63 -10.15
N ARG A 61 7.44 12.78 -9.27
CA ARG A 61 8.21 11.98 -8.30
C ARG A 61 8.12 10.51 -8.66
N LYS A 62 9.29 9.88 -8.79
CA LYS A 62 9.40 8.44 -9.07
C LYS A 62 9.60 7.73 -7.75
N THR A 63 8.61 7.02 -7.24
CA THR A 63 8.69 6.40 -5.92
C THR A 63 8.35 4.91 -5.92
N ILE A 64 8.98 4.18 -4.99
CA ILE A 64 8.66 2.80 -4.64
C ILE A 64 8.54 2.67 -3.12
N ALA A 65 7.95 1.58 -2.64
CA ALA A 65 7.88 1.28 -1.20
C ALA A 65 8.52 -0.07 -0.89
N ILE A 66 9.31 -0.13 0.18
CA ILE A 66 9.86 -1.37 0.75
C ILE A 66 9.13 -1.63 2.07
N LEU A 67 8.57 -2.83 2.22
CA LEU A 67 7.95 -3.31 3.44
C LEU A 67 8.81 -4.41 4.05
N ASP A 68 9.17 -4.25 5.31
CA ASP A 68 9.71 -5.31 6.14
C ASP A 68 8.55 -6.18 6.69
N SER A 69 8.52 -7.47 6.32
CA SER A 69 7.43 -8.39 6.68
C SER A 69 7.40 -8.78 8.16
N GLU A 70 8.54 -8.67 8.86
CA GLU A 70 8.67 -8.99 10.28
C GLU A 70 8.27 -7.79 11.14
N THR A 71 8.83 -6.61 10.83
CA THR A 71 8.61 -5.39 11.63
C THR A 71 7.43 -4.55 11.18
N LEU A 72 6.88 -4.81 9.99
CA LEU A 72 5.86 -4.03 9.30
C LEU A 72 6.23 -2.57 9.01
N LYS A 73 7.51 -2.22 9.09
CA LYS A 73 7.98 -0.90 8.70
C LYS A 73 7.92 -0.75 7.19
N VAL A 74 7.41 0.38 6.74
CA VAL A 74 7.35 0.75 5.32
C VAL A 74 8.24 1.95 5.10
N GLU A 75 9.17 1.84 4.14
CA GLU A 75 10.01 2.92 3.68
C GLU A 75 9.61 3.30 2.26
N THR A 76 9.45 4.61 1.99
CA THR A 76 9.24 5.12 0.62
C THR A 76 10.57 5.63 0.08
N ILE A 77 10.97 5.14 -1.08
CA ILE A 77 12.24 5.48 -1.74
C ILE A 77 11.94 6.24 -3.03
N GLU A 78 12.66 7.33 -3.27
CA GLU A 78 12.62 8.10 -4.52
C GLU A 78 13.75 7.66 -5.47
N LEU A 79 13.43 7.52 -6.77
CA LEU A 79 14.28 6.97 -7.84
C LEU A 79 14.89 8.04 -8.76
#